data_AF-A0A132MQJ7-F1
#
_entry.id   AF-A0A132MQJ7-F1
#
_cell.length_a   1.000
_cell.length_b   1.000
_cell.length_c   1.000
_cell.angle_alpha   90.00
_cell.angle_beta   90.00
_cell.angle_gamma   90.00
#
_symmetry.space_group_name_H-M   'P 1'
#
loop_
_entity.id
_entity.type
_entity.pdbx_description
1 polymer ?
#
loop_
_entity_poly.entity_id
_entity_poly.type
_entity_poly.pdbx_seq_one_letter_code
_entity_poly.pdbx_strand_id
1 'polypeptide(L)'
;MTVHHGNGERDGQTPVPNHQLRALRQQRNWSQQEFAEAIRDQAMAMGLNLACDEKRVGRWERGEVRWPSPAYRRVLQAVLNVPVSEMGFVPPAGDGSGDPAEPDTATPPEGAPVIPPQAVPVTPPGGVTAVRRHAANVPPADGVPVTAPPGAAPLGPGTPAGGVPVTPITGVPVLSGVAYPIAQPPLGYPAAGHPAPGPGDAAVPLAGEGLEMLETLEAFELIRRLEASDVGGGMLEALCLKVDRLCRDYPHLDAQALRVQAAPHLRYVINLLDGRLTLAQHRELLVIGGWLSALLGCVYYDMGHREAALASCEAAFRFGDQAGHRELMAWSYEMRAWFALSEGRYREVIELARAGQETCRGDSNARVQLTLQEAKGWARLGREQEAREAMERGWAALERLPVPEHPEHHFVFDRTKYDFYVASCFQWLGRDDQAERFAAKVFADCESRRPGWPMRYAETKIGLGVIAARRGDLEQAVANGLEALGIERKSGPSLMARAQELLVVLNDRYPKERLTAEYRERYLAARQEFDRPLPELDLDAFGHRPSVANAPVRPDTDGVICLACRERRHEDCRGGTWCDCQHRTSREVEPATGAAGE
;
A
#
# COMPACT_ATOMS: atom_id res chain seq x y z
N MET A 1 11.23 56.07 -31.20
CA MET A 1 12.58 55.53 -30.91
C MET A 1 12.42 54.42 -29.89
N THR A 2 12.44 53.17 -30.35
CA THR A 2 12.38 51.99 -29.49
C THR A 2 13.68 51.24 -29.71
N VAL A 3 14.50 51.09 -28.67
CA VAL A 3 15.75 50.34 -28.76
C VAL A 3 15.41 48.85 -28.68
N HIS A 4 15.88 48.07 -29.64
CA HIS A 4 15.72 46.62 -29.65
C HIS A 4 16.39 45.98 -28.44
N HIS A 5 15.67 45.13 -27.70
CA HIS A 5 16.21 43.92 -27.10
C HIS A 5 15.42 42.72 -27.64
N GLY A 6 16.15 41.72 -28.13
CA GLY A 6 15.62 40.67 -29.01
C GLY A 6 15.11 39.43 -28.28
N ASN A 7 14.81 38.41 -29.08
CA ASN A 7 14.30 37.09 -28.66
C ASN A 7 15.11 36.50 -27.49
N GLY A 8 14.39 36.08 -26.44
CA GLY A 8 14.89 35.04 -25.52
C GLY A 8 14.56 33.67 -26.13
N GLU A 9 15.60 32.96 -26.56
CA GLU A 9 15.48 31.62 -27.14
C GLU A 9 14.99 30.60 -26.10
N ARG A 10 14.42 29.49 -26.57
CA ARG A 10 14.27 28.31 -25.70
C ARG A 10 15.67 27.74 -25.51
N ASP A 11 16.20 27.75 -24.30
CA ASP A 11 17.50 27.13 -24.00
C ASP A 11 17.46 25.63 -24.32
N GLY A 12 17.94 25.30 -25.52
CA GLY A 12 18.25 23.94 -25.96
C GLY A 12 19.51 23.45 -25.27
N GLN A 13 19.51 23.44 -23.94
CA GLN A 13 20.68 23.11 -23.14
C GLN A 13 20.82 21.59 -23.12
N THR A 14 21.76 21.09 -23.95
CA THR A 14 22.14 19.68 -24.02
C THR A 14 22.35 19.14 -22.60
N PRO A 15 21.76 17.98 -22.24
CA PRO A 15 21.97 17.36 -20.94
C PRO A 15 23.47 17.22 -20.63
N VAL A 16 23.93 17.85 -19.55
CA VAL A 16 25.33 17.78 -19.11
C VAL A 16 25.55 16.39 -18.51
N PRO A 17 26.41 15.54 -19.08
CA PRO A 17 26.56 14.17 -18.57
C PRO A 17 27.09 14.15 -17.15
N ASN A 18 26.50 13.31 -16.30
CA ASN A 18 26.94 13.11 -14.93
C ASN A 18 28.15 12.17 -14.89
N HIS A 19 29.32 12.76 -15.13
CA HIS A 19 30.60 12.07 -15.08
C HIS A 19 30.97 11.56 -13.67
N GLN A 20 30.48 12.20 -12.60
CA GLN A 20 30.78 11.82 -11.22
C GLN A 20 30.09 10.50 -10.85
N LEU A 21 28.78 10.37 -11.09
CA LEU A 21 28.04 9.13 -10.89
C LEU A 21 28.62 7.97 -11.71
N ARG A 22 28.97 8.24 -12.97
CA ARG A 22 29.61 7.26 -13.86
C ARG A 22 30.96 6.80 -13.31
N ALA A 23 31.78 7.71 -12.78
CA ALA A 23 33.05 7.37 -12.14
C ALA A 23 32.86 6.53 -10.87
N LEU A 24 31.92 6.90 -9.99
CA LEU A 24 31.60 6.17 -8.75
C LEU A 24 31.15 4.72 -9.02
N ARG A 25 30.41 4.50 -10.11
CA ARG A 25 30.06 3.14 -10.58
C ARG A 25 31.26 2.41 -11.16
N GLN A 26 32.03 3.05 -12.05
CA GLN A 26 33.19 2.43 -12.70
C GLN A 26 34.31 2.07 -11.71
N GLN A 27 34.53 2.84 -10.65
CA GLN A 27 35.45 2.53 -9.56
C GLN A 27 35.09 1.22 -8.82
N ARG A 28 33.82 0.82 -8.84
CA ARG A 28 33.31 -0.43 -8.26
C ARG A 28 33.25 -1.58 -9.27
N ASN A 29 33.73 -1.36 -10.50
CA ASN A 29 33.68 -2.29 -11.63
C ASN A 29 32.25 -2.76 -12.03
N TRP A 30 31.21 -2.01 -11.68
CA TRP A 30 29.82 -2.38 -12.00
C TRP A 30 29.40 -1.89 -13.38
N SER A 31 28.67 -2.73 -14.12
CA SER A 31 27.84 -2.35 -15.27
C SER A 31 26.64 -1.49 -14.83
N GLN A 32 25.94 -0.86 -15.80
CA GLN A 32 24.72 -0.12 -15.51
C GLN A 32 23.59 -1.02 -14.99
N GLN A 33 23.57 -2.30 -15.40
CA GLN A 33 22.62 -3.30 -14.91
C GLN A 33 22.92 -3.69 -13.45
N GLU A 34 24.18 -4.06 -13.15
CA GLU A 34 24.59 -4.43 -11.78
C GLU A 34 24.42 -3.27 -10.79
N PHE A 35 24.65 -2.02 -11.22
CA PHE A 35 24.38 -0.86 -10.37
C PHE A 35 22.87 -0.65 -10.14
N ALA A 36 22.03 -0.91 -11.15
CA ALA A 36 20.58 -0.89 -10.97
C ALA A 36 20.11 -2.04 -10.05
N GLU A 37 20.74 -3.21 -10.12
CA GLU A 37 20.52 -4.34 -9.19
C GLU A 37 20.87 -3.97 -7.75
N ALA A 38 22.08 -3.46 -7.51
CA ALA A 38 22.50 -2.98 -6.19
C ALA A 38 21.56 -1.90 -5.61
N ILE A 39 21.02 -1.01 -6.45
CA ILE A 39 19.99 -0.02 -6.05
C ILE A 39 18.68 -0.70 -5.67
N ARG A 40 18.21 -1.71 -6.41
CA ARG A 40 16.99 -2.44 -6.05
C ARG A 40 17.16 -3.24 -4.76
N ASP A 41 18.29 -3.92 -4.59
CA ASP A 41 18.59 -4.72 -3.40
C ASP A 41 18.72 -3.86 -2.15
N GLN A 42 19.43 -2.73 -2.24
CA GLN A 42 19.52 -1.78 -1.14
C GLN A 42 18.19 -1.08 -0.85
N ALA A 43 17.38 -0.77 -1.87
CA ALA A 43 16.03 -0.27 -1.65
C ALA A 43 15.18 -1.28 -0.86
N MET A 44 15.17 -2.56 -1.26
CA MET A 44 14.48 -3.63 -0.53
C MET A 44 14.99 -3.78 0.90
N ALA A 45 16.31 -3.70 1.13
CA ALA A 45 16.90 -3.74 2.47
C ALA A 45 16.48 -2.54 3.35
N MET A 46 16.22 -1.39 2.74
CA MET A 46 15.71 -0.17 3.39
C MET A 46 14.17 -0.14 3.50
N GLY A 47 13.45 -1.19 3.11
CA GLY A 47 11.99 -1.24 3.10
C GLY A 47 11.33 -0.37 2.01
N LEU A 48 12.10 0.07 1.01
CA LEU A 48 11.66 0.91 -0.11
C LEU A 48 11.45 0.07 -1.37
N ASN A 49 10.30 0.23 -2.04
CA ASN A 49 10.06 -0.39 -3.34
C ASN A 49 10.44 0.57 -4.48
N LEU A 50 11.66 0.47 -5.00
CA LEU A 50 12.16 1.31 -6.09
C LEU A 50 12.55 0.52 -7.34
N ALA A 51 11.83 0.75 -8.44
CA ALA A 51 12.12 0.15 -9.75
C ALA A 51 13.28 0.89 -10.49
N CYS A 52 14.51 0.50 -10.18
CA CYS A 52 15.71 0.92 -10.93
C CYS A 52 16.04 -0.08 -12.05
N ASP A 53 16.33 0.40 -13.26
CA ASP A 53 16.84 -0.38 -14.38
C ASP A 53 18.08 0.31 -15.00
N GLU A 54 18.80 -0.42 -15.87
CA GLU A 54 19.96 0.10 -16.61
C GLU A 54 19.61 1.40 -17.38
N LYS A 55 18.37 1.50 -17.90
CA LYS A 55 17.86 2.63 -18.66
C LYS A 55 17.67 3.86 -17.78
N ARG A 56 17.28 3.70 -16.50
CA ARG A 56 17.23 4.77 -15.48
C ARG A 56 18.64 5.20 -15.05
N VAL A 57 19.55 4.25 -14.82
CA VAL A 57 20.97 4.56 -14.55
C VAL A 57 21.60 5.36 -15.71
N GLY A 58 21.40 4.92 -16.95
CA GLY A 58 21.89 5.62 -18.13
C GLY A 58 21.32 7.03 -18.29
N ARG A 59 20.07 7.28 -17.85
CA ARG A 59 19.47 8.63 -17.85
C ARG A 59 20.09 9.56 -16.80
N TRP A 60 20.49 9.04 -15.64
CA TRP A 60 21.27 9.81 -14.67
C TRP A 60 22.68 10.12 -15.22
N GLU A 61 23.38 9.13 -15.78
CA GLU A 61 24.73 9.32 -16.33
C GLU A 61 24.78 10.25 -17.54
N ARG A 62 23.71 10.32 -18.35
CA ARG A 62 23.57 11.30 -19.45
C ARG A 62 23.06 12.67 -19.00
N GLY A 63 22.70 12.84 -17.72
CA GLY A 63 22.20 14.12 -17.20
C GLY A 63 20.77 14.47 -17.59
N GLU A 64 20.01 13.54 -18.20
CA GLU A 64 18.60 13.74 -18.55
C GLU A 64 17.73 13.96 -17.30
N VAL A 65 18.14 13.40 -16.17
CA VAL A 65 17.53 13.60 -14.85
C VAL A 65 18.52 14.34 -13.96
N ARG A 66 18.35 15.66 -13.84
CA ARG A 66 19.24 16.55 -13.06
C ARG A 66 19.20 16.31 -11.55
N TRP A 67 18.02 15.99 -11.00
CA TRP A 67 17.82 15.74 -9.57
C TRP A 67 16.92 14.51 -9.36
N PRO A 68 17.42 13.39 -8.80
CA PRO A 68 16.61 12.23 -8.48
C PRO A 68 15.64 12.47 -7.32
N SER A 69 14.58 11.67 -7.23
CA SER A 69 13.62 11.75 -6.12
C SER A 69 14.30 11.48 -4.76
N PRO A 70 13.76 11.98 -3.64
CA PRO A 70 14.37 11.79 -2.31
C PRO A 70 14.61 10.32 -1.94
N ALA A 71 13.77 9.39 -2.42
CA ALA A 71 13.96 7.97 -2.18
C ALA A 71 15.16 7.41 -2.97
N TYR A 72 15.32 7.76 -4.24
CA TYR A 72 16.52 7.39 -5.01
C TYR A 72 17.78 8.03 -4.43
N ARG A 73 17.73 9.29 -4.00
CA ARG A 73 18.86 9.98 -3.36
C ARG A 73 19.36 9.23 -2.12
N ARG A 74 18.45 8.80 -1.24
CA ARG A 74 18.79 7.98 -0.05
C ARG A 74 19.40 6.62 -0.40
N VAL A 75 18.81 5.89 -1.34
CA VAL A 75 19.33 4.57 -1.75
C VAL A 75 20.67 4.70 -2.47
N LEU A 76 20.85 5.70 -3.33
CA LEU A 76 22.14 6.00 -3.97
C LEU A 76 23.22 6.31 -2.93
N GLN A 77 22.90 7.07 -1.88
CA GLN A 77 23.83 7.36 -0.79
C GLN A 77 24.20 6.10 0.00
N ALA A 78 23.24 5.19 0.24
CA ALA A 78 23.51 3.91 0.89
C ALA A 78 24.33 2.94 0.02
N VAL A 79 24.04 2.84 -1.29
CA VAL A 79 24.78 1.96 -2.23
C VAL A 79 26.20 2.45 -2.50
N LEU A 80 26.37 3.76 -2.66
CA LEU A 80 27.67 4.36 -2.99
C LEU A 80 28.48 4.76 -1.76
N ASN A 81 27.87 4.84 -0.57
CA ASN A 81 28.50 5.35 0.66
C ASN A 81 29.24 6.69 0.45
N VAL A 82 28.58 7.59 -0.28
CA VAL A 82 29.04 8.91 -0.72
C VAL A 82 27.83 9.86 -0.62
N PRO A 83 27.97 11.11 -0.15
CA PRO A 83 26.84 12.03 -0.07
C PRO A 83 26.36 12.46 -1.46
N VAL A 84 25.06 12.78 -1.59
CA VAL A 84 24.44 13.05 -2.89
C VAL A 84 25.02 14.28 -3.61
N SER A 85 25.55 15.24 -2.84
CA SER A 85 26.29 16.41 -3.33
C SER A 85 27.55 16.05 -4.12
N GLU A 86 28.19 14.90 -3.86
CA GLU A 86 29.38 14.41 -4.54
C GLU A 86 29.06 13.50 -5.74
N MET A 87 27.78 13.19 -5.98
CA MET A 87 27.34 12.33 -7.08
C MET A 87 27.04 13.08 -8.39
N GLY A 88 27.27 14.39 -8.46
CA GLY A 88 27.08 15.19 -9.69
C GLY A 88 25.63 15.50 -10.07
N PHE A 89 24.69 15.36 -9.14
CA PHE A 89 23.31 15.82 -9.33
C PHE A 89 23.18 17.31 -9.00
N VAL A 90 22.31 18.02 -9.72
CA VAL A 90 22.11 19.48 -9.56
C VAL A 90 20.71 19.75 -8.99
N PRO A 91 20.59 20.34 -7.79
CA PRO A 91 19.29 20.63 -7.19
C PRO A 91 18.51 21.70 -7.97
N PRO A 92 17.17 21.69 -7.92
CA PRO A 92 16.35 22.78 -8.47
C PRO A 92 16.66 24.10 -7.74
N ALA A 93 16.71 25.20 -8.49
CA ALA A 93 16.92 26.51 -7.89
C ALA A 93 15.62 27.04 -7.25
N GLY A 94 15.55 27.01 -5.92
CA GLY A 94 14.67 27.91 -5.16
C GLY A 94 13.55 27.30 -4.32
N ASP A 95 13.91 26.55 -3.28
CA ASP A 95 13.19 26.60 -2.00
C ASP A 95 14.16 26.47 -0.80
N GLY A 96 14.04 27.40 0.15
CA GLY A 96 14.98 27.58 1.25
C GLY A 96 14.82 26.58 2.40
N SER A 97 14.89 25.27 2.10
CA SER A 97 15.18 24.27 3.13
C SER A 97 16.70 24.13 3.23
N GLY A 98 17.30 24.92 4.12
CA GLY A 98 18.70 24.71 4.47
C GLY A 98 18.85 23.37 5.17
N ASP A 99 19.76 22.51 4.68
CA ASP A 99 20.37 21.49 5.54
C ASP A 99 20.91 22.20 6.79
N PRO A 100 20.50 21.81 8.01
CA PRO A 100 21.17 22.27 9.21
C PRO A 100 22.61 21.79 9.12
N ALA A 101 23.55 22.72 9.00
CA ALA A 101 24.97 22.39 9.01
C ALA A 101 25.30 21.61 10.29
N GLU A 102 25.85 20.41 10.15
CA GLU A 102 26.30 19.63 11.30
C GLU A 102 27.37 20.44 12.06
N PRO A 103 27.21 20.65 13.38
CA PRO A 103 28.29 21.19 14.18
C PRO A 103 29.34 20.10 14.41
N ASP A 104 30.45 20.22 13.68
CA ASP A 104 31.67 19.44 13.89
C ASP A 104 32.18 19.63 15.33
N THR A 105 32.20 18.56 16.13
CA THR A 105 33.17 18.27 17.22
C THR A 105 32.76 17.07 18.08
N ALA A 106 33.33 15.88 17.82
CA ALA A 106 33.67 14.88 18.84
C ALA A 106 34.57 13.77 18.28
N THR A 107 35.84 13.74 18.70
CA THR A 107 36.76 12.63 18.42
C THR A 107 36.22 11.31 18.98
N PRO A 108 36.16 10.20 18.23
CA PRO A 108 35.75 8.91 18.77
C PRO A 108 36.82 8.35 19.73
N PRO A 109 36.44 7.71 20.85
CA PRO A 109 37.39 6.95 21.66
C PRO A 109 37.84 5.69 20.92
N GLU A 110 39.14 5.45 20.93
CA GLU A 110 39.81 4.31 20.32
C GLU A 110 39.52 3.01 21.11
N GLY A 111 39.10 1.93 20.43
CA GLY A 111 39.04 0.58 21.03
C GLY A 111 37.73 -0.20 20.89
N ALA A 112 37.36 -0.60 19.68
CA ALA A 112 36.45 -1.74 19.43
C ALA A 112 36.98 -2.57 18.25
N PRO A 113 36.93 -3.92 18.30
CA PRO A 113 37.67 -4.76 17.36
C PRO A 113 37.03 -4.82 15.97
N VAL A 114 37.86 -4.60 14.94
CA VAL A 114 37.49 -4.84 13.54
C VAL A 114 37.36 -6.36 13.30
N ILE A 115 36.16 -6.83 12.98
CA ILE A 115 35.95 -8.20 12.50
C ILE A 115 36.24 -8.22 10.99
N PRO A 116 37.22 -9.01 10.51
CA PRO A 116 37.48 -9.10 9.07
C PRO A 116 36.35 -9.89 8.36
N PRO A 117 36.00 -9.54 7.11
CA PRO A 117 34.97 -10.25 6.36
C PRO A 117 35.43 -11.68 6.07
N GLN A 118 34.65 -12.68 6.51
CA GLN A 118 34.89 -14.08 6.14
C GLN A 118 34.40 -14.32 4.71
N ALA A 119 35.24 -14.97 3.90
CA ALA A 119 34.91 -15.32 2.53
C ALA A 119 33.84 -16.42 2.48
N VAL A 120 32.74 -16.16 1.77
CA VAL A 120 31.73 -17.18 1.45
C VAL A 120 32.23 -18.00 0.25
N PRO A 121 32.30 -19.34 0.32
CA PRO A 121 32.77 -20.15 -0.80
C PRO A 121 31.74 -20.19 -1.94
N VAL A 122 32.14 -19.71 -3.11
CA VAL A 122 31.36 -19.82 -4.35
C VAL A 122 31.36 -21.28 -4.84
N THR A 123 30.19 -21.86 -5.06
CA THR A 123 30.04 -23.19 -5.67
C THR A 123 29.74 -23.03 -7.17
N PRO A 124 30.46 -23.71 -8.08
CA PRO A 124 30.21 -23.59 -9.52
C PRO A 124 28.90 -24.29 -9.94
N PRO A 125 28.23 -23.84 -11.01
CA PRO A 125 26.96 -24.40 -11.45
C PRO A 125 27.15 -25.81 -12.06
N GLY A 126 26.57 -26.82 -11.41
CA GLY A 126 26.48 -28.18 -11.96
C GLY A 126 25.45 -28.25 -13.10
N GLY A 127 25.84 -28.83 -14.23
CA GLY A 127 25.01 -28.87 -15.43
C GLY A 127 23.72 -29.70 -15.28
N VAL A 128 22.63 -29.18 -15.84
CA VAL A 128 21.35 -29.89 -15.96
C VAL A 128 21.46 -31.10 -16.90
N THR A 129 21.40 -32.31 -16.34
CA THR A 129 21.20 -33.54 -17.11
C THR A 129 19.70 -33.82 -17.27
N ALA A 130 19.28 -34.07 -18.51
CA ALA A 130 17.87 -34.27 -18.85
C ALA A 130 17.31 -35.58 -18.27
N VAL A 131 16.27 -35.47 -17.44
CA VAL A 131 15.53 -36.65 -16.92
C VAL A 131 14.60 -37.18 -18.03
N ARG A 132 15.04 -38.26 -18.67
CA ARG A 132 14.24 -38.99 -19.66
C ARG A 132 13.10 -39.73 -18.96
N ARG A 133 11.84 -39.45 -19.31
CA ARG A 133 10.68 -40.20 -18.81
C ARG A 133 10.73 -41.64 -19.34
N HIS A 134 10.77 -42.63 -18.45
CA HIS A 134 10.36 -44.00 -18.76
C HIS A 134 9.20 -44.41 -17.84
N ALA A 135 8.13 -44.90 -18.47
CA ALA A 135 7.01 -45.54 -17.77
C ALA A 135 7.31 -47.04 -17.59
N ALA A 136 7.01 -47.59 -16.41
CA ALA A 136 7.01 -49.02 -16.18
C ALA A 136 5.99 -49.41 -15.09
N ASN A 137 5.35 -50.56 -15.31
CA ASN A 137 4.20 -51.13 -14.60
C ASN A 137 4.29 -51.23 -13.07
N VAL A 138 3.11 -51.20 -12.44
CA VAL A 138 2.85 -51.68 -11.06
C VAL A 138 2.18 -53.06 -11.11
N PRO A 139 2.69 -54.08 -10.39
CA PRO A 139 1.94 -55.29 -10.03
C PRO A 139 1.36 -55.22 -8.59
N PRO A 140 0.37 -56.06 -8.23
CA PRO A 140 -0.46 -55.89 -7.03
C PRO A 140 0.07 -56.62 -5.77
N ALA A 141 -0.74 -56.59 -4.69
CA ALA A 141 -0.31 -56.67 -3.28
C ALA A 141 -0.44 -58.04 -2.58
N ASP A 142 0.28 -58.13 -1.44
CA ASP A 142 0.11 -59.00 -0.25
C ASP A 142 0.70 -58.26 0.98
N GLY A 143 0.47 -58.63 2.26
CA GLY A 143 -0.37 -59.73 2.76
C GLY A 143 -0.30 -60.01 4.28
N VAL A 144 -0.70 -59.06 5.16
CA VAL A 144 -1.05 -59.29 6.61
C VAL A 144 0.17 -59.66 7.52
N PRO A 145 0.16 -59.59 8.90
CA PRO A 145 -0.80 -59.08 9.91
C PRO A 145 -0.29 -57.97 10.88
N VAL A 146 -1.23 -57.47 11.70
CA VAL A 146 -1.01 -56.67 12.93
C VAL A 146 -0.93 -57.58 14.17
N THR A 147 -0.17 -57.19 15.20
CA THR A 147 -0.27 -57.77 16.56
C THR A 147 -0.32 -56.70 17.65
N ALA A 148 -1.28 -56.82 18.57
CA ALA A 148 -1.39 -56.03 19.81
C ALA A 148 -1.78 -56.95 20.99
N PRO A 149 -1.35 -56.67 22.23
CA PRO A 149 -1.85 -57.37 23.44
C PRO A 149 -2.35 -56.36 24.54
N PRO A 150 -2.92 -56.77 25.71
CA PRO A 150 -4.40 -56.86 25.81
C PRO A 150 -5.06 -56.46 27.17
N GLY A 151 -6.40 -56.31 27.16
CA GLY A 151 -7.33 -56.52 28.31
C GLY A 151 -7.47 -55.38 29.37
N ALA A 152 -8.60 -55.20 30.09
CA ALA A 152 -9.94 -55.81 30.03
C ALA A 152 -11.02 -54.86 30.66
N ALA A 153 -12.32 -55.15 30.49
CA ALA A 153 -13.50 -54.29 30.82
C ALA A 153 -14.23 -54.75 32.13
N PRO A 154 -15.52 -54.42 32.48
CA PRO A 154 -16.55 -53.53 31.89
C PRO A 154 -17.49 -52.69 32.85
N LEU A 155 -18.29 -51.77 32.25
CA LEU A 155 -19.71 -51.32 32.47
C LEU A 155 -20.34 -51.24 33.91
N GLY A 156 -21.28 -50.33 34.25
CA GLY A 156 -22.17 -49.45 33.46
C GLY A 156 -22.85 -48.30 34.29
N PRO A 157 -24.17 -48.04 34.19
CA PRO A 157 -24.74 -47.03 33.28
C PRO A 157 -25.45 -45.80 33.93
N GLY A 158 -25.68 -44.75 33.13
CA GLY A 158 -26.52 -43.59 33.50
C GLY A 158 -26.76 -42.56 32.37
N THR A 159 -27.84 -42.72 31.61
CA THR A 159 -28.46 -41.74 30.67
C THR A 159 -29.41 -40.78 31.40
N PRO A 160 -30.03 -39.75 30.76
CA PRO A 160 -29.82 -39.08 29.45
C PRO A 160 -29.53 -37.55 29.67
N ALA A 161 -29.58 -36.57 28.75
CA ALA A 161 -30.27 -36.37 27.47
C ALA A 161 -29.67 -35.16 26.68
N GLY A 162 -30.12 -34.93 25.44
CA GLY A 162 -30.15 -33.57 24.86
C GLY A 162 -29.02 -33.14 23.91
N GLY A 163 -28.60 -33.98 22.97
CA GLY A 163 -27.68 -33.59 21.87
C GLY A 163 -28.43 -33.27 20.58
N VAL A 164 -28.32 -32.03 20.10
CA VAL A 164 -28.82 -31.59 18.77
C VAL A 164 -28.02 -32.27 17.65
N PRO A 165 -28.63 -32.74 16.55
CA PRO A 165 -27.89 -33.40 15.48
C PRO A 165 -26.98 -32.43 14.74
N VAL A 166 -25.66 -32.68 14.79
CA VAL A 166 -24.69 -32.04 13.89
C VAL A 166 -24.79 -32.74 12.54
N THR A 167 -25.48 -32.12 11.58
CA THR A 167 -25.38 -32.50 10.18
C THR A 167 -23.99 -32.12 9.65
N PRO A 168 -23.24 -33.02 8.98
CA PRO A 168 -22.06 -32.61 8.24
C PRO A 168 -22.51 -31.74 7.07
N ILE A 169 -22.01 -30.50 7.00
CA ILE A 169 -22.22 -29.62 5.85
C ILE A 169 -21.31 -30.10 4.70
N THR A 170 -21.76 -31.14 4.00
CA THR A 170 -21.30 -31.47 2.66
C THR A 170 -22.07 -30.59 1.68
N GLY A 171 -21.46 -29.52 1.17
CA GLY A 171 -22.23 -28.58 0.33
C GLY A 171 -21.54 -27.29 -0.11
N VAL A 172 -20.22 -27.27 -0.32
CA VAL A 172 -19.63 -26.25 -1.21
C VAL A 172 -19.60 -26.85 -2.61
N PRO A 173 -20.35 -26.30 -3.60
CA PRO A 173 -20.26 -26.78 -4.96
C PRO A 173 -18.90 -26.39 -5.55
N VAL A 174 -17.99 -27.36 -5.62
CA VAL A 174 -16.85 -27.28 -6.52
C VAL A 174 -17.41 -27.18 -7.93
N LEU A 175 -17.24 -26.03 -8.58
CA LEU A 175 -17.58 -25.90 -9.99
C LEU A 175 -16.72 -26.87 -10.78
N SER A 176 -17.38 -27.89 -11.31
CA SER A 176 -16.79 -28.95 -12.14
C SER A 176 -15.95 -28.33 -13.24
N GLY A 177 -14.73 -28.85 -13.41
CA GLY A 177 -13.85 -28.41 -14.49
C GLY A 177 -14.53 -28.59 -15.84
N VAL A 178 -14.64 -27.48 -16.59
CA VAL A 178 -14.92 -27.54 -18.02
C VAL A 178 -13.66 -28.03 -18.70
N ALA A 179 -13.60 -29.33 -18.98
CA ALA A 179 -12.54 -29.90 -19.79
C ALA A 179 -12.65 -29.35 -21.21
N TYR A 180 -11.75 -28.43 -21.58
CA TYR A 180 -11.53 -28.10 -22.99
C TYR A 180 -10.99 -29.36 -23.70
N PRO A 181 -11.66 -29.87 -24.75
CA PRO A 181 -11.13 -30.99 -25.50
C PRO A 181 -9.88 -30.53 -26.27
N ILE A 182 -8.72 -31.08 -25.91
CA ILE A 182 -7.52 -30.94 -26.74
C ILE A 182 -7.78 -31.69 -28.04
N ALA A 183 -8.03 -30.96 -29.12
CA ALA A 183 -8.17 -31.55 -30.44
C ALA A 183 -6.86 -32.24 -30.84
N GLN A 184 -6.89 -33.56 -31.03
CA GLN A 184 -5.79 -34.28 -31.64
C GLN A 184 -5.67 -33.86 -33.12
N PRO A 185 -4.48 -33.51 -33.62
CA PRO A 185 -4.29 -33.38 -35.06
C PRO A 185 -4.43 -34.76 -35.71
N PRO A 186 -5.13 -34.88 -36.85
CA PRO A 186 -5.32 -36.18 -37.50
C PRO A 186 -4.01 -36.71 -38.07
N LEU A 187 -3.63 -37.92 -37.67
CA LEU A 187 -2.64 -38.73 -38.37
C LEU A 187 -3.24 -39.20 -39.70
N GLY A 188 -2.68 -38.78 -40.83
CA GLY A 188 -3.01 -39.37 -42.13
C GLY A 188 -2.79 -38.47 -43.34
N TYR A 189 -1.60 -38.59 -43.96
CA TYR A 189 -1.45 -38.43 -45.41
C TYR A 189 -0.73 -39.66 -45.96
N PRO A 190 -1.13 -40.19 -47.13
CA PRO A 190 -0.59 -41.45 -47.66
C PRO A 190 0.83 -41.27 -48.20
N ALA A 191 1.65 -42.31 -48.05
CA ALA A 191 2.98 -42.36 -48.65
C ALA A 191 2.89 -42.51 -50.17
N ALA A 192 3.07 -41.41 -50.91
CA ALA A 192 3.42 -41.43 -52.32
C ALA A 192 4.95 -41.48 -52.44
N GLY A 193 5.47 -42.53 -53.07
CA GLY A 193 6.92 -42.73 -53.19
C GLY A 193 7.56 -41.81 -54.24
N HIS A 194 8.74 -41.27 -53.91
CA HIS A 194 9.66 -40.68 -54.88
C HIS A 194 10.97 -41.47 -54.93
N PRO A 195 11.68 -41.51 -56.08
CA PRO A 195 12.90 -42.30 -56.23
C PRO A 195 14.08 -41.65 -55.51
N ALA A 196 15.12 -42.45 -55.23
CA ALA A 196 16.38 -41.95 -54.69
C ALA A 196 17.08 -40.97 -55.67
N PRO A 197 17.78 -39.94 -55.17
CA PRO A 197 18.53 -39.02 -56.01
C PRO A 197 19.80 -39.67 -56.57
N GLY A 198 20.10 -39.40 -57.84
CA GLY A 198 21.38 -39.70 -58.45
C GLY A 198 22.49 -38.74 -57.99
N PRO A 199 23.77 -39.07 -58.22
CA PRO A 199 24.88 -38.25 -57.77
C PRO A 199 25.13 -37.06 -58.70
N GLY A 200 25.25 -35.86 -58.10
CA GLY A 200 25.72 -34.65 -58.77
C GLY A 200 24.66 -33.55 -58.88
N ASP A 201 24.68 -32.61 -57.94
CA ASP A 201 25.09 -31.25 -58.27
C ASP A 201 25.49 -30.47 -57.00
N ALA A 202 26.19 -29.35 -57.18
CA ALA A 202 26.92 -28.67 -56.11
C ALA A 202 26.01 -28.11 -55.00
N ALA A 203 26.44 -28.31 -53.75
CA ALA A 203 25.85 -27.62 -52.61
C ALA A 203 26.10 -26.11 -52.72
N VAL A 204 25.03 -25.32 -52.82
CA VAL A 204 25.06 -23.87 -52.61
C VAL A 204 24.60 -23.60 -51.17
N PRO A 205 25.49 -23.26 -50.23
CA PRO A 205 25.11 -22.97 -48.86
C PRO A 205 24.58 -21.53 -48.74
N LEU A 206 23.35 -21.29 -49.18
CA LEU A 206 22.64 -20.00 -49.03
C LEU A 206 21.20 -20.23 -48.54
N ALA A 207 21.08 -20.73 -47.30
CA ALA A 207 19.80 -20.87 -46.60
C ALA A 207 19.89 -20.73 -45.07
N GLY A 208 21.07 -20.91 -44.45
CA GLY A 208 21.26 -20.79 -43.00
C GLY A 208 21.08 -19.37 -42.49
N GLU A 209 21.86 -18.42 -43.01
CA GLU A 209 21.84 -17.01 -42.56
C GLU A 209 20.46 -16.34 -42.68
N GLY A 210 19.66 -16.72 -43.68
CA GLY A 210 18.30 -16.20 -43.88
C GLY A 210 17.29 -16.73 -42.87
N LEU A 211 17.44 -18.00 -42.43
CA LEU A 211 16.61 -18.59 -41.38
C LEU A 211 17.01 -18.07 -40.00
N GLU A 212 18.31 -18.01 -39.70
CA GLU A 212 18.83 -17.43 -38.45
C GLU A 212 18.43 -15.94 -38.30
N MET A 213 18.43 -15.17 -39.39
CA MET A 213 17.94 -13.78 -39.38
C MET A 213 16.44 -13.69 -39.11
N LEU A 214 15.62 -14.60 -39.64
CA LEU A 214 14.18 -14.63 -39.39
C LEU A 214 13.88 -15.02 -37.92
N GLU A 215 14.52 -16.06 -37.40
CA GLU A 215 14.42 -16.46 -35.98
C GLU A 215 14.89 -15.32 -35.05
N THR A 216 15.94 -14.59 -35.44
CA THR A 216 16.42 -13.40 -34.73
C THR A 216 15.40 -12.25 -34.75
N LEU A 217 14.74 -12.01 -35.89
CA LEU A 217 13.67 -11.00 -36.00
C LEU A 217 12.41 -11.39 -35.22
N GLU A 218 12.06 -12.68 -35.17
CA GLU A 218 10.99 -13.20 -34.32
C GLU A 218 11.31 -13.01 -32.83
N ALA A 219 12.57 -13.26 -32.42
CA ALA A 219 13.04 -13.00 -31.06
C ALA A 219 12.99 -11.49 -30.71
N PHE A 220 13.39 -10.60 -31.64
CA PHE A 220 13.27 -9.15 -31.43
C PHE A 220 11.81 -8.65 -31.38
N GLU A 221 10.91 -9.19 -32.22
CA GLU A 221 9.48 -8.88 -32.16
C GLU A 221 8.85 -9.41 -30.85
N LEU A 222 9.30 -10.56 -30.34
CA LEU A 222 8.91 -11.07 -29.03
C LEU A 222 9.37 -10.15 -27.90
N ILE A 223 10.63 -9.69 -27.91
CA ILE A 223 11.15 -8.70 -26.95
C ILE A 223 10.34 -7.39 -27.04
N ARG A 224 10.09 -6.88 -28.24
CA ARG A 224 9.29 -5.67 -28.45
C ARG A 224 7.85 -5.81 -27.94
N ARG A 225 7.25 -7.00 -28.03
CA ARG A 225 5.93 -7.30 -27.45
C ARG A 225 5.97 -7.41 -25.93
N LEU A 226 7.05 -7.95 -25.35
CA LEU A 226 7.26 -8.01 -23.91
C LEU A 226 7.48 -6.63 -23.28
N GLU A 227 8.10 -5.70 -24.02
CA GLU A 227 8.28 -4.30 -23.60
C GLU A 227 7.07 -3.38 -23.92
N ALA A 228 6.09 -3.85 -24.70
CA ALA A 228 4.95 -3.04 -25.11
C ALA A 228 4.02 -2.72 -23.91
N SER A 229 3.85 -1.43 -23.63
CA SER A 229 3.03 -0.95 -22.52
C SER A 229 2.19 0.25 -22.93
N ASP A 230 0.93 0.26 -22.49
CA ASP A 230 0.04 1.42 -22.58
C ASP A 230 0.22 2.36 -21.36
N VAL A 231 1.12 2.04 -20.42
CA VAL A 231 1.44 2.84 -19.21
C VAL A 231 2.79 3.53 -19.34
N GLY A 232 2.76 4.87 -19.38
CA GLY A 232 3.96 5.70 -19.42
C GLY A 232 4.78 5.62 -18.12
N GLY A 233 6.11 5.57 -18.21
CA GLY A 233 7.01 5.24 -17.10
C GLY A 233 6.99 6.18 -15.88
N GLY A 234 6.38 7.37 -15.95
CA GLY A 234 6.17 8.25 -14.80
C GLY A 234 4.82 8.07 -14.08
N MET A 235 3.87 7.34 -14.69
CA MET A 235 2.51 7.19 -14.19
C MET A 235 2.44 6.35 -12.92
N LEU A 236 3.21 5.26 -12.86
CA LEU A 236 3.28 4.40 -11.67
C LEU A 236 3.93 5.12 -10.49
N GLU A 237 5.01 5.89 -10.74
CA GLU A 237 5.67 6.72 -9.73
C GLU A 237 4.70 7.80 -9.18
N ALA A 238 3.92 8.45 -10.05
CA ALA A 238 2.88 9.41 -9.64
C ALA A 238 1.74 8.76 -8.83
N LEU A 239 1.31 7.54 -9.18
CA LEU A 239 0.30 6.79 -8.43
C LEU A 239 0.82 6.37 -7.05
N CYS A 240 2.04 5.84 -6.94
CA CYS A 240 2.68 5.52 -5.66
C CYS A 240 2.75 6.75 -4.74
N LEU A 241 3.18 7.91 -5.27
CA LEU A 241 3.22 9.18 -4.51
C LEU A 241 1.83 9.65 -4.06
N LYS A 242 0.79 9.42 -4.88
CA LYS A 242 -0.60 9.74 -4.48
C LYS A 242 -1.12 8.80 -3.39
N VAL A 243 -0.75 7.52 -3.42
CA VAL A 243 -1.09 6.55 -2.36
C VAL A 243 -0.43 6.95 -1.04
N ASP A 244 0.88 7.20 -1.01
CA ASP A 244 1.60 7.68 0.19
C ASP A 244 0.90 8.90 0.80
N ARG A 245 0.61 9.91 -0.04
CA ARG A 245 -0.06 11.12 0.40
C ARG A 245 -1.44 10.87 1.01
N LEU A 246 -2.27 10.06 0.36
CA LEU A 246 -3.61 9.71 0.88
C LEU A 246 -3.53 8.94 2.22
N CYS A 247 -2.53 8.08 2.40
CA CYS A 247 -2.28 7.37 3.65
C CYS A 247 -1.75 8.28 4.78
N ARG A 248 -1.11 9.40 4.45
CA ARG A 248 -0.65 10.45 5.38
C ARG A 248 -1.73 11.47 5.71
N ASP A 249 -2.65 11.72 4.79
CA ASP A 249 -3.82 12.56 5.00
C ASP A 249 -4.85 11.88 5.94
N TYR A 250 -4.84 10.55 6.04
CA TYR A 250 -5.79 9.71 6.82
C TYR A 250 -6.07 10.13 8.28
N PRO A 251 -5.08 10.51 9.11
CA PRO A 251 -5.33 10.86 10.51
C PRO A 251 -6.08 12.19 10.67
N HIS A 252 -6.11 13.03 9.63
CA HIS A 252 -6.55 14.42 9.71
C HIS A 252 -7.78 14.72 8.83
N LEU A 253 -7.84 14.16 7.62
CA LEU A 253 -9.00 14.35 6.74
C LEU A 253 -10.19 13.53 7.20
N ASP A 254 -11.39 14.12 7.03
CA ASP A 254 -12.66 13.41 7.11
C ASP A 254 -12.70 12.17 6.20
N ALA A 255 -13.37 11.12 6.67
CA ALA A 255 -13.40 9.83 5.99
C ALA A 255 -14.15 9.89 4.65
N GLN A 256 -15.26 10.64 4.55
CA GLN A 256 -15.98 10.82 3.29
C GLN A 256 -15.17 11.66 2.30
N ALA A 257 -14.51 12.73 2.76
CA ALA A 257 -13.59 13.51 1.94
C ALA A 257 -12.43 12.66 1.41
N LEU A 258 -11.87 11.76 2.23
CA LEU A 258 -10.80 10.86 1.81
C LEU A 258 -11.30 9.76 0.86
N ARG A 259 -12.51 9.23 1.05
CA ARG A 259 -13.18 8.32 0.11
C ARG A 259 -13.32 8.95 -1.28
N VAL A 260 -13.81 10.19 -1.34
CA VAL A 260 -13.98 10.95 -2.60
C VAL A 260 -12.64 11.11 -3.34
N GLN A 261 -11.52 11.27 -2.62
CA GLN A 261 -10.20 11.35 -3.24
C GLN A 261 -9.61 9.98 -3.63
N ALA A 262 -9.77 8.94 -2.80
CA ALA A 262 -9.09 7.65 -3.00
C ALA A 262 -9.80 6.73 -4.00
N ALA A 263 -11.14 6.71 -4.01
CA ALA A 263 -11.91 5.79 -4.87
C ALA A 263 -11.69 6.01 -6.39
N PRO A 264 -11.57 7.24 -6.92
CA PRO A 264 -11.24 7.47 -8.33
C PRO A 264 -9.87 6.90 -8.72
N HIS A 265 -8.88 6.92 -7.82
CA HIS A 265 -7.56 6.34 -8.10
C HIS A 265 -7.61 4.81 -8.16
N LEU A 266 -8.40 4.16 -7.32
CA LEU A 266 -8.59 2.70 -7.41
C LEU A 266 -9.30 2.33 -8.72
N ARG A 267 -10.34 3.07 -9.11
CA ARG A 267 -11.00 2.90 -10.41
C ARG A 267 -10.02 3.10 -11.58
N TYR A 268 -9.15 4.10 -11.50
CA TYR A 268 -8.12 4.36 -12.51
C TYR A 268 -7.13 3.20 -12.62
N VAL A 269 -6.62 2.67 -11.49
CA VAL A 269 -5.75 1.48 -11.47
C VAL A 269 -6.44 0.27 -12.11
N ILE A 270 -7.71 0.02 -11.81
CA ILE A 270 -8.49 -1.05 -12.44
C ILE A 270 -8.54 -0.85 -13.97
N ASN A 271 -8.85 0.36 -14.44
CA ASN A 271 -8.91 0.68 -15.87
C ASN A 271 -7.53 0.60 -16.60
N LEU A 272 -6.42 0.62 -15.85
CA LEU A 272 -5.06 0.37 -16.36
C LEU A 272 -4.72 -1.12 -16.41
N LEU A 273 -5.24 -1.93 -15.49
CA LEU A 273 -5.08 -3.40 -15.49
C LEU A 273 -5.74 -4.06 -16.72
N ASP A 274 -6.74 -3.41 -17.33
CA ASP A 274 -7.34 -3.81 -18.62
C ASP A 274 -6.44 -3.53 -19.84
N GLY A 275 -5.33 -2.80 -19.69
CA GLY A 275 -4.43 -2.39 -20.77
C GLY A 275 -3.27 -3.36 -21.03
N ARG A 276 -2.45 -3.08 -22.05
CA ARG A 276 -1.18 -3.81 -22.24
C ARG A 276 -0.16 -3.34 -21.20
N LEU A 277 0.38 -4.29 -20.46
CA LEU A 277 1.29 -4.08 -19.34
C LEU A 277 2.43 -5.08 -19.42
N THR A 278 3.64 -4.66 -19.05
CA THR A 278 4.69 -5.63 -18.73
C THR A 278 4.38 -6.31 -17.39
N LEU A 279 4.94 -7.51 -17.15
CA LEU A 279 4.70 -8.24 -15.90
C LEU A 279 5.09 -7.42 -14.64
N ALA A 280 6.16 -6.62 -14.74
CA ALA A 280 6.60 -5.73 -13.67
C ALA A 280 5.57 -4.63 -13.38
N GLN A 281 5.05 -3.97 -14.42
CA GLN A 281 4.04 -2.92 -14.28
C GLN A 281 2.71 -3.47 -13.77
N HIS A 282 2.29 -4.64 -14.24
CA HIS A 282 1.11 -5.33 -13.71
C HIS A 282 1.27 -5.60 -12.21
N ARG A 283 2.43 -6.12 -11.78
CA ARG A 283 2.73 -6.35 -10.37
C ARG A 283 2.71 -5.06 -9.54
N GLU A 284 3.28 -3.95 -10.04
CA GLU A 284 3.22 -2.64 -9.38
C GLU A 284 1.79 -2.11 -9.27
N LEU A 285 0.97 -2.21 -10.33
CA LEU A 285 -0.44 -1.82 -10.31
C LEU A 285 -1.27 -2.63 -9.31
N LEU A 286 -0.99 -3.93 -9.18
CA LEU A 286 -1.61 -4.74 -8.11
C LEU A 286 -1.22 -4.22 -6.71
N VAL A 287 0.05 -3.87 -6.47
CA VAL A 287 0.49 -3.29 -5.18
C VAL A 287 -0.20 -1.94 -4.92
N ILE A 288 -0.26 -1.05 -5.91
CA ILE A 288 -0.93 0.27 -5.82
C ILE A 288 -2.43 0.10 -5.53
N GLY A 289 -3.12 -0.73 -6.31
CA GLY A 289 -4.54 -1.05 -6.13
C GLY A 289 -4.83 -1.71 -4.77
N GLY A 290 -3.89 -2.52 -4.30
CA GLY A 290 -3.90 -3.13 -2.98
C GLY A 290 -3.84 -2.13 -1.84
N TRP A 291 -2.87 -1.20 -1.85
CA TRP A 291 -2.78 -0.14 -0.84
C TRP A 291 -3.97 0.83 -0.87
N LEU A 292 -4.47 1.18 -2.06
CA LEU A 292 -5.72 1.95 -2.20
C LEU A 292 -6.92 1.20 -1.60
N SER A 293 -6.99 -0.12 -1.82
CA SER A 293 -8.03 -0.98 -1.25
C SER A 293 -7.90 -1.07 0.28
N ALA A 294 -6.68 -1.15 0.82
CA ALA A 294 -6.45 -1.13 2.27
C ALA A 294 -6.91 0.20 2.89
N LEU A 295 -6.50 1.33 2.30
CA LEU A 295 -6.92 2.65 2.77
C LEU A 295 -8.45 2.83 2.71
N LEU A 296 -9.09 2.39 1.62
CA LEU A 296 -10.55 2.40 1.48
C LEU A 296 -11.22 1.46 2.48
N GLY A 297 -10.60 0.34 2.84
CA GLY A 297 -11.04 -0.55 3.92
C GLY A 297 -11.15 0.18 5.25
N CYS A 298 -10.09 0.89 5.66
CA CYS A 298 -10.09 1.71 6.87
C CYS A 298 -11.12 2.84 6.81
N VAL A 299 -11.19 3.55 5.68
CA VAL A 299 -12.13 4.67 5.46
C VAL A 299 -13.59 4.23 5.49
N TYR A 300 -13.94 3.12 4.83
CA TYR A 300 -15.30 2.57 4.87
C TYR A 300 -15.68 2.10 6.28
N TYR A 301 -14.73 1.56 7.04
CA TYR A 301 -14.97 1.16 8.42
C TYR A 301 -15.20 2.37 9.33
N ASP A 302 -14.40 3.43 9.18
CA ASP A 302 -14.54 4.69 9.93
C ASP A 302 -15.92 5.35 9.75
N MET A 303 -16.58 5.13 8.60
CA MET A 303 -17.95 5.60 8.32
C MET A 303 -19.04 4.58 8.68
N GLY A 304 -18.69 3.39 9.19
CA GLY A 304 -19.65 2.35 9.59
C GLY A 304 -20.08 1.38 8.47
N HIS A 305 -19.53 1.48 7.26
CA HIS A 305 -19.92 0.64 6.12
C HIS A 305 -19.17 -0.70 6.11
N ARG A 306 -19.52 -1.55 7.07
CA ARG A 306 -18.91 -2.87 7.32
C ARG A 306 -18.72 -3.73 6.07
N GLU A 307 -19.72 -3.87 5.22
CA GLU A 307 -19.63 -4.73 4.03
C GLU A 307 -18.61 -4.20 3.02
N ALA A 308 -18.64 -2.88 2.76
CA ALA A 308 -17.66 -2.23 1.88
C ALA A 308 -16.24 -2.33 2.46
N ALA A 309 -16.08 -2.14 3.78
CA ALA A 309 -14.81 -2.28 4.48
C ALA A 309 -14.22 -3.70 4.34
N LEU A 310 -15.06 -4.73 4.54
CA LEU A 310 -14.67 -6.13 4.37
C LEU A 310 -14.34 -6.48 2.92
N ALA A 311 -15.09 -5.97 1.94
CA ALA A 311 -14.81 -6.16 0.52
C ALA A 311 -13.48 -5.51 0.10
N SER A 312 -13.21 -4.28 0.54
CA SER A 312 -11.94 -3.59 0.31
C SER A 312 -10.76 -4.27 1.01
N CYS A 313 -10.97 -4.81 2.21
CA CYS A 313 -9.98 -5.62 2.91
C CYS A 313 -9.65 -6.93 2.18
N GLU A 314 -10.66 -7.67 1.68
CA GLU A 314 -10.43 -8.87 0.85
C GLU A 314 -9.74 -8.51 -0.47
N ALA A 315 -10.10 -7.38 -1.11
CA ALA A 315 -9.42 -6.89 -2.30
C ALA A 315 -7.94 -6.59 -2.01
N ALA A 316 -7.61 -5.90 -0.92
CA ALA A 316 -6.24 -5.65 -0.48
C ALA A 316 -5.45 -6.96 -0.28
N PHE A 317 -6.07 -7.97 0.33
CA PHE A 317 -5.45 -9.29 0.49
C PHE A 317 -5.17 -9.95 -0.85
N ARG A 318 -6.13 -9.96 -1.79
CA ARG A 318 -5.97 -10.58 -3.13
C ARG A 318 -4.96 -9.86 -3.99
N PHE A 319 -4.95 -8.53 -3.99
CA PHE A 319 -3.91 -7.73 -4.62
C PHE A 319 -2.52 -8.05 -4.05
N GLY A 320 -2.41 -8.14 -2.72
CA GLY A 320 -1.17 -8.52 -2.04
C GLY A 320 -0.69 -9.92 -2.39
N ASP A 321 -1.59 -10.91 -2.36
CA ASP A 321 -1.31 -12.31 -2.71
C ASP A 321 -0.80 -12.46 -4.15
N GLN A 322 -1.54 -11.91 -5.12
CA GLN A 322 -1.16 -11.96 -6.54
C GLN A 322 0.12 -11.17 -6.85
N ALA A 323 0.42 -10.12 -6.08
CA ALA A 323 1.69 -9.39 -6.17
C ALA A 323 2.83 -10.02 -5.34
N GLY A 324 2.58 -11.07 -4.55
CA GLY A 324 3.51 -11.62 -3.56
C GLY A 324 3.93 -10.62 -2.47
N HIS A 325 3.13 -9.58 -2.22
CA HIS A 325 3.41 -8.45 -1.35
C HIS A 325 2.88 -8.70 0.08
N ARG A 326 3.65 -9.48 0.86
CA ARG A 326 3.24 -10.02 2.17
C ARG A 326 2.84 -8.98 3.22
N GLU A 327 3.44 -7.79 3.26
CA GLU A 327 3.04 -6.76 4.24
C GLU A 327 1.62 -6.26 3.99
N LEU A 328 1.18 -6.19 2.74
CA LEU A 328 -0.19 -5.78 2.38
C LEU A 328 -1.21 -6.87 2.76
N MET A 329 -0.84 -8.14 2.58
CA MET A 329 -1.64 -9.27 3.08
C MET A 329 -1.76 -9.22 4.61
N ALA A 330 -0.67 -8.89 5.32
CA ALA A 330 -0.65 -8.75 6.78
C ALA A 330 -1.52 -7.58 7.26
N TRP A 331 -1.48 -6.41 6.59
CA TRP A 331 -2.41 -5.30 6.84
C TRP A 331 -3.88 -5.68 6.62
N SER A 332 -4.16 -6.64 5.75
CA SER A 332 -5.53 -7.15 5.54
C SER A 332 -6.03 -7.98 6.74
N TYR A 333 -5.16 -8.80 7.35
CA TYR A 333 -5.47 -9.44 8.64
C TYR A 333 -5.62 -8.44 9.77
N GLU A 334 -4.82 -7.37 9.77
CA GLU A 334 -4.84 -6.33 10.78
C GLU A 334 -6.16 -5.57 10.79
N MET A 335 -6.63 -5.10 9.62
CA MET A 335 -7.94 -4.47 9.48
C MET A 335 -9.06 -5.39 9.97
N ARG A 336 -9.04 -6.69 9.62
CA ARG A 336 -10.03 -7.66 10.14
C ARG A 336 -9.96 -7.76 11.67
N ALA A 337 -8.77 -7.80 12.26
CA ALA A 337 -8.59 -7.87 13.71
C ALA A 337 -9.11 -6.59 14.41
N TRP A 338 -8.87 -5.42 13.83
CA TRP A 338 -9.44 -4.15 14.28
C TRP A 338 -10.98 -4.14 14.21
N PHE A 339 -11.57 -4.59 13.10
CA PHE A 339 -13.03 -4.65 12.95
C PHE A 339 -13.66 -5.59 13.99
N ALA A 340 -13.04 -6.76 14.20
CA ALA A 340 -13.46 -7.71 15.22
C ALA A 340 -13.33 -7.15 16.66
N LEU A 341 -12.30 -6.36 16.94
CA LEU A 341 -12.06 -5.74 18.25
C LEU A 341 -13.18 -4.75 18.61
N SER A 342 -13.49 -3.82 17.72
CA SER A 342 -14.55 -2.82 17.91
C SER A 342 -15.94 -3.46 18.02
N GLU A 343 -16.13 -4.64 17.44
CA GLU A 343 -17.37 -5.43 17.50
C GLU A 343 -17.42 -6.44 18.67
N GLY A 344 -16.41 -6.44 19.54
CA GLY A 344 -16.39 -7.26 20.74
C GLY A 344 -15.91 -8.71 20.57
N ARG A 345 -15.48 -9.12 19.38
CA ARG A 345 -15.11 -10.52 19.07
C ARG A 345 -13.64 -10.83 19.41
N TYR A 346 -13.24 -10.63 20.67
CA TYR A 346 -11.83 -10.62 21.12
C TYR A 346 -11.02 -11.91 20.84
N ARG A 347 -11.65 -13.08 20.74
CA ARG A 347 -10.95 -14.31 20.32
C ARG A 347 -10.54 -14.26 18.85
N GLU A 348 -11.44 -13.79 17.99
CA GLU A 348 -11.19 -13.59 16.55
C GLU A 348 -10.06 -12.57 16.33
N VAL A 349 -9.98 -11.51 17.16
CA VAL A 349 -8.87 -10.54 17.15
C VAL A 349 -7.52 -11.25 17.30
N ILE A 350 -7.40 -12.17 18.26
CA ILE A 350 -6.17 -12.93 18.54
C ILE A 350 -5.84 -13.89 17.38
N GLU A 351 -6.85 -14.59 16.87
CA GLU A 351 -6.70 -15.54 15.74
C GLU A 351 -6.24 -14.82 14.47
N LEU A 352 -6.90 -13.72 14.09
CA LEU A 352 -6.55 -12.89 12.95
C LEU A 352 -5.18 -12.22 13.11
N ALA A 353 -4.88 -11.70 14.30
CA ALA A 353 -3.59 -11.07 14.60
C ALA A 353 -2.42 -12.06 14.45
N ARG A 354 -2.60 -13.33 14.85
CA ARG A 354 -1.59 -14.38 14.70
C ARG A 354 -1.43 -14.82 13.24
N ALA A 355 -2.51 -15.06 12.52
CA ALA A 355 -2.46 -15.38 11.08
C ALA A 355 -1.78 -14.27 10.25
N GLY A 356 -2.00 -13.00 10.61
CA GLY A 356 -1.27 -11.88 10.03
C GLY A 356 0.24 -11.92 10.32
N GLN A 357 0.64 -12.21 11.57
CA GLN A 357 2.05 -12.30 11.98
C GLN A 357 2.80 -13.42 11.22
N GLU A 358 2.14 -14.55 10.97
CA GLU A 358 2.67 -15.69 10.20
C GLU A 358 2.93 -15.33 8.72
N THR A 359 2.21 -14.35 8.17
CA THR A 359 2.39 -13.88 6.79
C THR A 359 3.68 -13.07 6.61
N CYS A 360 4.07 -12.29 7.64
CA CYS A 360 5.27 -11.44 7.62
C CYS A 360 6.58 -12.24 7.64
N ARG A 361 7.52 -11.94 6.72
CA ARG A 361 8.84 -12.62 6.66
C ARG A 361 9.88 -12.15 7.69
N GLY A 362 9.65 -11.01 8.31
CA GLY A 362 10.52 -10.39 9.31
C GLY A 362 9.75 -9.28 10.02
N ASP A 363 10.47 -8.36 10.66
CA ASP A 363 9.88 -7.18 11.27
C ASP A 363 9.37 -6.20 10.21
N SER A 364 8.19 -5.65 10.45
CA SER A 364 7.48 -4.73 9.55
C SER A 364 6.46 -3.92 10.35
N ASN A 365 5.96 -2.82 9.76
CA ASN A 365 4.94 -2.00 10.41
C ASN A 365 3.66 -2.80 10.68
N ALA A 366 3.27 -3.66 9.72
CA ALA A 366 2.18 -4.61 9.93
C ALA A 366 2.44 -5.57 11.10
N ARG A 367 3.66 -6.15 11.24
CA ARG A 367 3.98 -7.08 12.34
C ARG A 367 3.82 -6.38 13.70
N VAL A 368 4.34 -5.16 13.86
CA VAL A 368 4.22 -4.39 15.11
C VAL A 368 2.75 -4.14 15.44
N GLN A 369 1.98 -3.62 14.49
CA GLN A 369 0.55 -3.37 14.68
C GLN A 369 -0.23 -4.66 15.02
N LEU A 370 0.04 -5.78 14.34
CA LEU A 370 -0.60 -7.08 14.59
C LEU A 370 -0.28 -7.63 15.99
N THR A 371 0.96 -7.53 16.47
CA THR A 371 1.31 -7.93 17.85
C THR A 371 0.57 -7.09 18.89
N LEU A 372 0.31 -5.81 18.60
CA LEU A 372 -0.47 -4.94 19.47
C LEU A 372 -1.98 -5.22 19.40
N GLN A 373 -2.53 -5.66 18.26
CA GLN A 373 -3.90 -6.18 18.20
C GLN A 373 -4.05 -7.49 18.97
N GLU A 374 -3.05 -8.39 18.92
CA GLU A 374 -3.01 -9.57 19.78
C GLU A 374 -3.00 -9.18 21.27
N ALA A 375 -2.14 -8.22 21.67
CA ALA A 375 -2.09 -7.72 23.04
C ALA A 375 -3.42 -7.10 23.48
N LYS A 376 -4.07 -6.32 22.61
CA LYS A 376 -5.41 -5.74 22.83
C LYS A 376 -6.46 -6.83 23.00
N GLY A 377 -6.45 -7.88 22.18
CA GLY A 377 -7.31 -9.05 22.34
C GLY A 377 -7.15 -9.76 23.69
N TRP A 378 -5.91 -10.02 24.11
CA TRP A 378 -5.62 -10.62 25.43
C TRP A 378 -6.01 -9.71 26.59
N ALA A 379 -5.75 -8.41 26.49
CA ALA A 379 -6.14 -7.42 27.49
C ALA A 379 -7.66 -7.36 27.70
N ARG A 380 -8.45 -7.43 26.61
CA ARG A 380 -9.93 -7.53 26.69
C ARG A 380 -10.43 -8.82 27.36
N LEU A 381 -9.63 -9.88 27.34
CA LEU A 381 -9.92 -11.16 28.01
C LEU A 381 -9.33 -11.26 29.43
N GLY A 382 -8.71 -10.19 29.95
CA GLY A 382 -8.05 -10.18 31.26
C GLY A 382 -6.78 -11.03 31.34
N ARG A 383 -6.21 -11.42 30.19
CA ARG A 383 -5.03 -12.31 30.07
C ARG A 383 -3.76 -11.48 30.07
N GLU A 384 -3.40 -11.03 31.27
CA GLU A 384 -2.36 -10.03 31.50
C GLU A 384 -0.96 -10.47 31.06
N GLN A 385 -0.60 -11.74 31.27
CA GLN A 385 0.71 -12.27 30.92
C GLN A 385 0.86 -12.33 29.40
N GLU A 386 -0.12 -12.89 28.71
CA GLU A 386 -0.14 -13.01 27.25
C GLU A 386 -0.21 -11.65 26.55
N ALA A 387 -0.91 -10.68 27.15
CA ALA A 387 -0.90 -9.29 26.70
C ALA A 387 0.49 -8.65 26.82
N ARG A 388 1.22 -8.88 27.93
CA ARG A 388 2.60 -8.40 28.09
C ARG A 388 3.55 -9.04 27.10
N GLU A 389 3.51 -10.36 26.94
CA GLU A 389 4.35 -11.07 25.97
C GLU A 389 4.11 -10.60 24.53
N ALA A 390 2.86 -10.31 24.16
CA ALA A 390 2.51 -9.75 22.86
C ALA A 390 3.05 -8.32 22.69
N MET A 391 2.97 -7.48 23.73
CA MET A 391 3.63 -6.16 23.72
C MET A 391 5.16 -6.32 23.62
N GLU A 392 5.81 -7.15 24.42
CA GLU A 392 7.27 -7.35 24.37
C GLU A 392 7.76 -7.79 22.98
N ARG A 393 7.01 -8.67 22.29
CA ARG A 393 7.27 -9.02 20.88
C ARG A 393 7.12 -7.81 19.94
N GLY A 394 6.08 -7.01 20.11
CA GLY A 394 5.84 -5.81 19.30
C GLY A 394 6.89 -4.72 19.50
N TRP A 395 7.34 -4.53 20.74
CA TRP A 395 8.42 -3.61 21.09
C TRP A 395 9.74 -4.04 20.43
N ALA A 396 10.12 -5.31 20.58
CA ALA A 396 11.33 -5.86 19.97
C ALA A 396 11.31 -5.85 18.44
N ALA A 397 10.13 -5.90 17.81
CA ALA A 397 9.98 -5.70 16.37
C ALA A 397 10.15 -4.23 15.97
N LEU A 398 9.56 -3.30 16.73
CA LEU A 398 9.66 -1.86 16.48
C LEU A 398 11.09 -1.33 16.64
N GLU A 399 11.86 -1.82 17.60
CA GLU A 399 13.27 -1.44 17.81
C GLU A 399 14.19 -1.81 16.63
N ARG A 400 13.77 -2.71 15.74
CA ARG A 400 14.52 -3.08 14.53
C ARG A 400 14.05 -2.35 13.26
N LEU A 401 12.99 -1.55 13.35
CA LEU A 401 12.53 -0.70 12.25
C LEU A 401 13.29 0.63 12.23
N PRO A 402 13.54 1.22 11.04
CA PRO A 402 14.08 2.57 10.95
C PRO A 402 13.09 3.59 11.54
N VAL A 403 13.61 4.68 12.10
CA VAL A 403 12.79 5.80 12.58
C VAL A 403 12.02 6.38 11.38
N PRO A 404 10.67 6.50 11.46
CA PRO A 404 9.88 6.91 10.31
C PRO A 404 10.00 8.42 10.02
N GLU A 405 10.29 8.76 8.77
CA GLU A 405 10.26 10.15 8.25
C GLU A 405 8.85 10.75 8.28
N HIS A 406 7.82 9.91 8.14
CA HIS A 406 6.40 10.29 8.04
C HIS A 406 5.56 9.49 9.06
N PRO A 407 5.67 9.80 10.37
CA PRO A 407 4.91 9.12 11.43
C PRO A 407 3.38 9.33 11.35
N GLU A 408 2.93 10.28 10.53
CA GLU A 408 1.52 10.47 10.19
C GLU A 408 0.96 9.36 9.26
N HIS A 409 1.81 8.68 8.49
CA HIS A 409 1.35 7.67 7.52
C HIS A 409 0.65 6.51 8.23
N HIS A 410 -0.62 6.25 7.88
CA HIS A 410 -1.48 5.30 8.61
C HIS A 410 -0.87 3.89 8.75
N PHE A 411 -0.24 3.38 7.68
CA PHE A 411 0.42 2.06 7.66
C PHE A 411 1.90 2.08 8.11
N VAL A 412 2.37 3.19 8.71
CA VAL A 412 3.70 3.29 9.35
C VAL A 412 3.52 3.31 10.86
N PHE A 413 4.51 2.80 11.59
CA PHE A 413 4.45 2.64 13.04
C PHE A 413 5.57 3.41 13.74
N ASP A 414 5.19 4.37 14.59
CA ASP A 414 6.09 5.21 15.37
C ASP A 414 5.99 4.90 16.88
N ARG A 415 6.93 5.41 17.68
CA ARG A 415 7.00 5.11 19.12
C ARG A 415 5.81 5.62 19.93
N THR A 416 5.18 6.73 19.56
CA THR A 416 4.02 7.28 20.29
C THR A 416 2.74 6.57 19.87
N LYS A 417 2.67 6.06 18.63
CA LYS A 417 1.65 5.08 18.21
C LYS A 417 1.77 3.80 19.03
N TYR A 418 2.99 3.35 19.32
CA TYR A 418 3.23 2.21 20.22
C TYR A 418 2.66 2.47 21.62
N ASP A 419 3.09 3.57 22.24
CA ASP A 419 2.64 3.97 23.57
C ASP A 419 1.09 4.10 23.67
N PHE A 420 0.43 4.56 22.60
CA PHE A 420 -1.04 4.64 22.49
C PHE A 420 -1.76 3.27 22.58
N TYR A 421 -1.26 2.25 21.87
CA TYR A 421 -1.83 0.90 21.95
C TYR A 421 -1.57 0.26 23.33
N VAL A 422 -0.39 0.50 23.90
CA VAL A 422 -0.01 0.02 25.24
C VAL A 422 -0.87 0.65 26.34
N ALA A 423 -1.14 1.96 26.27
CA ALA A 423 -2.03 2.65 27.21
C ALA A 423 -3.42 1.99 27.25
N SER A 424 -3.97 1.66 26.07
CA SER A 424 -5.25 0.95 25.95
C SER A 424 -5.21 -0.44 26.58
N CYS A 425 -4.13 -1.21 26.38
CA CYS A 425 -3.95 -2.52 26.99
C CYS A 425 -3.94 -2.45 28.52
N PHE A 426 -3.16 -1.53 29.11
CA PHE A 426 -3.11 -1.37 30.56
C PHE A 426 -4.44 -0.86 31.14
N GLN A 427 -5.17 0.01 30.44
CA GLN A 427 -6.51 0.46 30.86
C GLN A 427 -7.51 -0.71 30.91
N TRP A 428 -7.46 -1.64 29.96
CA TRP A 428 -8.31 -2.84 29.99
C TRP A 428 -7.92 -3.84 31.06
N LEU A 429 -6.61 -3.97 31.34
CA LEU A 429 -6.06 -4.81 32.42
C LEU A 429 -6.20 -4.21 33.83
N GLY A 430 -6.88 -3.06 33.98
CA GLY A 430 -7.03 -2.39 35.28
C GLY A 430 -5.71 -1.87 35.88
N ARG A 431 -4.67 -1.71 35.06
CA ARG A 431 -3.38 -1.14 35.46
C ARG A 431 -3.37 0.35 35.20
N ASP A 432 -4.28 1.04 35.88
CA ASP A 432 -4.62 2.44 35.67
C ASP A 432 -3.38 3.35 35.74
N ASP A 433 -2.53 3.21 36.76
CA ASP A 433 -1.27 3.97 36.89
C ASP A 433 -0.28 3.74 35.74
N GLN A 434 -0.29 2.56 35.13
CA GLN A 434 0.54 2.27 33.96
C GLN A 434 -0.08 2.92 32.72
N ALA A 435 -1.39 2.76 32.53
CA ALA A 435 -2.13 3.39 31.44
C ALA A 435 -1.96 4.92 31.41
N GLU A 436 -2.02 5.59 32.56
CA GLU A 436 -1.80 7.04 32.68
C GLU A 436 -0.39 7.47 32.28
N ARG A 437 0.64 6.71 32.67
CA ARG A 437 2.04 7.00 32.29
C ARG A 437 2.26 6.92 30.78
N PHE A 438 1.58 6.00 30.09
CA PHE A 438 1.62 5.91 28.63
C PHE A 438 0.75 6.99 27.97
N ALA A 439 -0.45 7.27 28.51
CA ALA A 439 -1.33 8.34 28.05
C ALA A 439 -0.65 9.72 28.08
N ALA A 440 0.12 10.02 29.13
CA ALA A 440 0.88 11.28 29.25
C ALA A 440 1.89 11.47 28.10
N LYS A 441 2.55 10.41 27.63
CA LYS A 441 3.45 10.47 26.46
C LYS A 441 2.67 10.75 25.16
N VAL A 442 1.52 10.10 25.00
CA VAL A 442 0.64 10.29 23.82
C VAL A 442 0.16 11.73 23.74
N PHE A 443 -0.21 12.35 24.87
CA PHE A 443 -0.59 13.76 24.91
C PHE A 443 0.58 14.70 24.65
N ALA A 444 1.76 14.49 25.25
CA ALA A 444 2.93 15.31 24.96
C ALA A 444 3.27 15.35 23.45
N ASP A 445 3.16 14.20 22.77
CA ASP A 445 3.31 14.13 21.32
C ASP A 445 2.16 14.81 20.56
N CYS A 446 0.90 14.64 20.99
CA CYS A 446 -0.24 15.34 20.38
C CYS A 446 -0.17 16.88 20.54
N GLU A 447 0.36 17.38 21.65
CA GLU A 447 0.51 18.81 21.95
C GLU A 447 1.67 19.45 21.18
N SER A 448 2.77 18.72 21.01
CA SER A 448 3.93 19.15 20.22
C SER A 448 3.65 19.25 18.72
N ARG A 449 2.60 18.60 18.22
CA ARG A 449 2.22 18.56 16.80
C ARG A 449 1.01 19.45 16.51
N ARG A 450 1.02 20.13 15.37
CA ARG A 450 -0.06 21.02 14.91
C ARG A 450 -0.35 20.73 13.42
N PRO A 451 -1.47 20.08 13.07
CA PRO A 451 -2.43 19.41 13.97
C PRO A 451 -1.80 18.20 14.71
N GLY A 452 -2.33 17.89 15.90
CA GLY A 452 -2.01 16.66 16.64
C GLY A 452 -2.72 15.43 16.04
N TRP A 453 -2.84 14.35 16.81
CA TRP A 453 -3.46 13.09 16.37
C TRP A 453 -4.91 12.95 16.89
N PRO A 454 -5.97 13.30 16.13
CA PRO A 454 -7.33 13.42 16.68
C PRO A 454 -7.85 12.13 17.30
N MET A 455 -7.71 11.01 16.60
CA MET A 455 -8.16 9.71 17.10
C MET A 455 -7.32 9.14 18.23
N ARG A 456 -5.97 9.30 18.20
CA ARG A 456 -5.11 8.88 19.32
C ARG A 456 -5.48 9.69 20.58
N TYR A 457 -5.77 10.98 20.42
CA TYR A 457 -6.20 11.89 21.49
C TYR A 457 -7.54 11.45 22.11
N ALA A 458 -8.60 11.31 21.30
CA ALA A 458 -9.93 10.97 21.82
C ALA A 458 -10.00 9.59 22.47
N GLU A 459 -9.38 8.55 21.89
CA GLU A 459 -9.38 7.21 22.51
C GLU A 459 -8.56 7.18 23.82
N THR A 460 -7.50 7.99 23.91
CA THR A 460 -6.71 8.16 25.14
C THR A 460 -7.51 8.92 26.20
N LYS A 461 -8.20 10.00 25.82
CA LYS A 461 -9.13 10.74 26.68
C LYS A 461 -10.22 9.84 27.25
N ILE A 462 -10.86 9.01 26.44
CA ILE A 462 -11.84 8.02 26.91
C ILE A 462 -11.22 7.02 27.89
N GLY A 463 -10.00 6.55 27.62
CA GLY A 463 -9.26 5.67 28.54
C GLY A 463 -9.02 6.32 29.91
N LEU A 464 -8.63 7.59 29.94
CA LEU A 464 -8.49 8.36 31.18
C LEU A 464 -9.84 8.65 31.84
N GLY A 465 -10.92 8.84 31.07
CA GLY A 465 -12.27 8.96 31.61
C GLY A 465 -12.70 7.70 32.36
N VAL A 466 -12.38 6.52 31.81
CA VAL A 466 -12.63 5.22 32.48
C VAL A 466 -11.83 5.12 33.79
N ILE A 467 -10.58 5.58 33.81
CA ILE A 467 -9.71 5.58 34.99
C ILE A 467 -10.22 6.55 36.07
N ALA A 468 -10.62 7.76 35.70
CA ALA A 468 -11.25 8.74 36.61
C ALA A 468 -12.52 8.16 37.27
N ALA A 469 -13.41 7.55 36.47
CA ALA A 469 -14.62 6.89 36.98
C ALA A 469 -14.31 5.70 37.89
N ARG A 470 -13.20 4.97 37.66
CA ARG A 470 -12.71 3.91 38.56
C ARG A 470 -12.17 4.44 39.88
N ARG A 471 -11.63 5.66 39.90
CA ARG A 471 -11.03 6.29 41.09
C ARG A 471 -11.99 7.15 41.93
N GLY A 472 -13.19 7.43 41.44
CA GLY A 472 -14.19 8.23 42.18
C GLY A 472 -14.52 9.58 41.55
N ASP A 473 -13.77 10.00 40.53
CA ASP A 473 -13.85 11.32 39.91
C ASP A 473 -14.81 11.30 38.71
N LEU A 474 -16.08 11.60 38.96
CA LEU A 474 -17.16 11.59 37.97
C LEU A 474 -17.05 12.78 37.01
N GLU A 475 -16.73 13.95 37.54
CA GLU A 475 -16.58 15.19 36.81
C GLU A 475 -15.49 15.07 35.74
N GLN A 476 -14.29 14.62 36.13
CA GLN A 476 -13.18 14.43 35.18
C GLN A 476 -13.45 13.27 34.20
N ALA A 477 -14.18 12.24 34.63
CA ALA A 477 -14.60 11.14 33.77
C ALA A 477 -15.50 11.61 32.63
N VAL A 478 -16.57 12.35 32.95
CA VAL A 478 -17.52 12.87 31.97
C VAL A 478 -16.89 13.96 31.11
N ALA A 479 -16.08 14.86 31.68
CA ALA A 479 -15.37 15.89 30.92
C ALA A 479 -14.47 15.27 29.83
N ASN A 480 -13.63 14.28 30.18
CA ASN A 480 -12.79 13.58 29.22
C ASN A 480 -13.60 12.85 28.13
N GLY A 481 -14.74 12.26 28.50
CA GLY A 481 -15.64 11.60 27.56
C GLY A 481 -16.32 12.55 26.58
N LEU A 482 -16.82 13.69 27.06
CA LEU A 482 -17.49 14.70 26.22
C LEU A 482 -16.51 15.38 25.26
N GLU A 483 -15.29 15.68 25.72
CA GLU A 483 -14.21 16.23 24.90
C GLU A 483 -13.82 15.28 23.76
N ALA A 484 -13.67 13.98 24.05
CA ALA A 484 -13.37 12.96 23.06
C ALA A 484 -14.50 12.80 22.00
N LEU A 485 -15.77 12.95 22.39
CA LEU A 485 -16.90 12.94 21.46
C LEU A 485 -17.04 14.25 20.65
N GLY A 486 -16.32 15.30 21.04
CA GLY A 486 -16.33 16.62 20.42
C GLY A 486 -15.37 16.81 19.24
N ILE A 487 -14.44 15.88 18.99
CA ILE A 487 -13.47 16.01 17.89
C ILE A 487 -14.15 15.91 16.51
N GLU A 488 -13.62 16.62 15.52
CA GLU A 488 -14.16 16.61 14.14
C GLU A 488 -13.86 15.30 13.41
N ARG A 489 -12.59 14.91 13.32
CA ARG A 489 -12.16 13.68 12.65
C ARG A 489 -12.38 12.46 13.55
N LYS A 490 -13.44 11.70 13.28
CA LYS A 490 -13.84 10.50 14.05
C LYS A 490 -13.68 9.21 13.24
N SER A 491 -13.31 8.11 13.91
CA SER A 491 -13.50 6.72 13.45
C SER A 491 -14.74 6.19 14.15
N GLY A 492 -15.87 6.10 13.45
CA GLY A 492 -17.18 5.89 14.04
C GLY A 492 -17.27 4.66 14.95
N PRO A 493 -17.16 3.43 14.41
CA PRO A 493 -17.27 2.21 15.21
C PRO A 493 -16.26 2.13 16.35
N SER A 494 -15.01 2.52 16.11
CA SER A 494 -13.95 2.50 17.13
C SER A 494 -14.24 3.48 18.27
N LEU A 495 -14.56 4.74 17.95
CA LEU A 495 -14.86 5.77 18.94
C LEU A 495 -16.13 5.42 19.74
N MET A 496 -17.16 4.88 19.07
CA MET A 496 -18.39 4.45 19.74
C MET A 496 -18.16 3.23 20.64
N ALA A 497 -17.37 2.25 20.22
CA ALA A 497 -17.01 1.11 21.06
C ALA A 497 -16.25 1.57 22.33
N ARG A 498 -15.27 2.46 22.18
CA ARG A 498 -14.51 3.04 23.31
C ARG A 498 -15.41 3.87 24.23
N ALA A 499 -16.20 4.79 23.68
CA ALA A 499 -17.11 5.64 24.45
C ALA A 499 -18.17 4.84 25.23
N GLN A 500 -18.63 3.71 24.67
CA GLN A 500 -19.54 2.80 25.35
C GLN A 500 -18.91 2.19 26.62
N GLU A 501 -17.60 1.96 26.66
CA GLU A 501 -16.93 1.45 27.87
C GLU A 501 -16.99 2.44 29.03
N LEU A 502 -16.76 3.72 28.75
CA LEU A 502 -16.93 4.78 29.74
C LEU A 502 -18.38 4.85 30.21
N LEU A 503 -19.34 4.80 29.28
CA LEU A 503 -20.76 4.78 29.62
C LEU A 503 -21.14 3.57 30.50
N VAL A 504 -20.55 2.40 30.27
CA VAL A 504 -20.77 1.21 31.13
C VAL A 504 -20.27 1.45 32.55
N VAL A 505 -19.05 1.96 32.73
CA VAL A 505 -18.50 2.24 34.08
C VAL A 505 -19.28 3.36 34.78
N LEU A 506 -19.72 4.39 34.05
CA LEU A 506 -20.56 5.45 34.60
C LEU A 506 -21.95 4.95 35.03
N ASN A 507 -22.56 4.04 34.27
CA ASN A 507 -23.85 3.43 34.62
C ASN A 507 -23.75 2.49 35.83
N ASP A 508 -22.66 1.75 35.95
CA ASP A 508 -22.42 0.83 37.07
C ASP A 508 -22.23 1.58 38.39
N ARG A 509 -21.40 2.64 38.37
CA ARG A 509 -20.97 3.36 39.58
C ARG A 509 -21.82 4.58 39.93
N TYR A 510 -22.34 5.28 38.93
CA TYR A 510 -23.04 6.56 39.08
C TYR A 510 -24.42 6.56 38.38
N PRO A 511 -25.27 5.52 38.54
CA PRO A 511 -26.51 5.35 37.76
C PRO A 511 -27.55 6.46 37.92
N LYS A 512 -27.50 7.21 39.04
CA LYS A 512 -28.46 8.26 39.40
C LYS A 512 -27.95 9.67 39.15
N GLU A 513 -26.67 9.83 38.77
CA GLU A 513 -26.05 11.13 38.66
C GLU A 513 -26.39 11.84 37.35
N ARG A 514 -26.62 13.15 37.43
CA ARG A 514 -27.01 13.98 36.27
C ARG A 514 -25.95 13.94 35.16
N LEU A 515 -24.66 13.92 35.54
CA LEU A 515 -23.54 13.85 34.60
C LEU A 515 -23.50 12.52 33.82
N THR A 516 -23.92 11.40 34.43
CA THR A 516 -24.06 10.11 33.74
C THR A 516 -25.17 10.15 32.70
N ALA A 517 -26.30 10.82 32.99
CA ALA A 517 -27.37 11.02 32.04
C ALA A 517 -26.93 11.92 30.87
N GLU A 518 -26.26 13.03 31.16
CA GLU A 518 -25.69 13.95 30.17
C GLU A 518 -24.71 13.25 29.21
N TYR A 519 -23.80 12.42 29.76
CA TYR A 519 -22.90 11.62 28.93
C TYR A 519 -23.63 10.58 28.07
N ARG A 520 -24.67 9.92 28.62
CA ARG A 520 -25.51 8.98 27.87
C ARG A 520 -26.19 9.65 26.68
N GLU A 521 -26.78 10.83 26.89
CA GLU A 521 -27.44 11.61 25.84
C GLU A 521 -26.45 11.99 24.74
N ARG A 522 -25.25 12.48 25.09
CA ARG A 522 -24.23 12.83 24.10
C ARG A 522 -23.71 11.60 23.33
N TYR A 523 -23.50 10.46 24.00
CA TYR A 523 -23.15 9.19 23.36
C TYR A 523 -24.22 8.73 22.36
N LEU A 524 -25.50 8.76 22.75
CA LEU A 524 -26.60 8.36 21.87
C LEU A 524 -26.72 9.27 20.65
N ALA A 525 -26.58 10.59 20.83
CA ALA A 525 -26.56 11.55 19.73
C ALA A 525 -25.39 11.29 18.77
N ALA A 526 -24.17 11.12 19.29
CA ALA A 526 -22.99 10.82 18.48
C ALA A 526 -23.13 9.49 17.71
N ARG A 527 -23.72 8.46 18.32
CA ARG A 527 -23.98 7.18 17.65
C ARG A 527 -24.97 7.31 16.49
N GLN A 528 -26.04 8.10 16.64
CA GLN A 528 -27.01 8.36 15.58
C GLN A 528 -26.43 9.13 14.39
N GLU A 529 -25.30 9.83 14.55
CA GLU A 529 -24.57 10.45 13.42
C GLU A 529 -23.97 9.37 12.50
N PHE A 530 -23.48 8.25 13.06
CA PHE A 530 -22.81 7.16 12.32
C PHE A 530 -23.74 6.09 11.76
N ASP A 531 -24.93 5.89 12.33
CA ASP A 531 -25.91 4.91 11.84
C ASP A 531 -26.62 5.37 10.52
N ARG A 532 -26.14 6.44 9.86
CA ARG A 532 -26.74 7.00 8.63
C ARG A 532 -26.16 6.36 7.35
N PRO A 533 -26.98 6.06 6.34
CA PRO A 533 -26.51 5.57 5.04
C PRO A 533 -25.74 6.65 4.26
N LEU A 534 -24.82 6.24 3.39
CA LEU A 534 -24.09 7.16 2.50
C LEU A 534 -25.03 7.87 1.53
N PRO A 535 -24.73 9.14 1.17
CA PRO A 535 -25.12 9.68 -0.13
C PRO A 535 -24.52 8.80 -1.24
N GLU A 536 -25.30 8.50 -2.27
CA GLU A 536 -24.77 7.85 -3.47
C GLU A 536 -23.62 8.69 -4.04
N LEU A 537 -22.54 8.00 -4.40
CA LEU A 537 -21.39 8.63 -5.04
C LEU A 537 -21.51 8.36 -6.53
N ASP A 538 -21.88 9.39 -7.28
CA ASP A 538 -21.90 9.36 -8.74
C ASP A 538 -20.47 9.18 -9.26
N LEU A 539 -20.13 7.93 -9.58
CA LEU A 539 -18.86 7.55 -10.18
C LEU A 539 -18.89 7.72 -11.71
N ASP A 540 -20.07 7.87 -12.31
CA ASP A 540 -20.24 7.99 -13.76
C ASP A 540 -19.93 9.43 -14.22
N ALA A 541 -20.20 10.43 -13.38
CA ALA A 541 -19.81 11.84 -13.56
C ALA A 541 -18.32 12.07 -13.82
N PHE A 542 -17.45 11.12 -13.50
CA PHE A 542 -16.00 11.20 -13.66
C PHE A 542 -15.42 10.13 -14.62
N GLY A 543 -16.27 9.38 -15.34
CA GLY A 543 -15.92 8.04 -15.82
C GLY A 543 -16.30 7.64 -17.25
N HIS A 544 -16.53 8.56 -18.20
CA HIS A 544 -16.74 8.17 -19.61
C HIS A 544 -15.43 7.77 -20.31
N ARG A 545 -15.24 6.46 -20.53
CA ARG A 545 -14.37 5.92 -21.59
C ARG A 545 -15.23 5.72 -22.85
N PRO A 546 -14.99 6.40 -23.98
CA PRO A 546 -15.67 6.06 -25.23
C PRO A 546 -15.21 4.66 -25.67
N SER A 547 -16.17 3.79 -25.99
CA SER A 547 -15.89 2.47 -26.55
C SER A 547 -15.14 2.59 -27.88
N VAL A 548 -14.11 1.77 -28.10
CA VAL A 548 -13.28 1.79 -29.32
C VAL A 548 -13.94 1.03 -30.49
N ALA A 549 -15.25 0.73 -30.39
CA ALA A 549 -16.03 0.08 -31.43
C ALA A 549 -17.10 1.05 -31.96
N ASN A 550 -16.99 1.40 -33.24
CA ASN A 550 -17.84 2.31 -34.02
C ASN A 550 -17.79 3.79 -33.58
N ALA A 551 -16.92 4.56 -34.25
CA ALA A 551 -16.95 6.02 -34.23
C ALA A 551 -17.74 6.58 -35.42
N PRO A 552 -18.99 7.04 -35.25
CA PRO A 552 -19.60 8.03 -36.13
C PRO A 552 -19.09 9.44 -35.78
N VAL A 553 -19.22 10.36 -36.74
CA VAL A 553 -18.67 11.73 -36.70
C VAL A 553 -19.32 12.59 -35.60
N ARG A 554 -18.52 13.46 -34.95
CA ARG A 554 -18.97 14.48 -33.98
C ARG A 554 -20.07 15.39 -34.56
N PRO A 555 -21.01 15.87 -33.72
CA PRO A 555 -20.90 17.29 -33.33
C PRO A 555 -21.19 17.60 -31.83
N ASP A 556 -20.71 18.79 -31.45
CA ASP A 556 -20.97 19.64 -30.27
C ASP A 556 -20.98 19.08 -28.84
N THR A 557 -20.00 19.59 -28.09
CA THR A 557 -19.85 19.49 -26.62
C THR A 557 -20.30 20.79 -25.97
N ASP A 558 -21.42 20.77 -25.25
CA ASP A 558 -21.83 21.87 -24.37
C ASP A 558 -21.54 21.49 -22.91
N GLY A 559 -20.39 21.94 -22.40
CA GLY A 559 -19.92 21.64 -21.05
C GLY A 559 -18.87 22.63 -20.54
N VAL A 560 -18.77 22.74 -19.20
CA VAL A 560 -17.65 23.40 -18.48
C VAL A 560 -17.34 24.87 -18.80
N ILE A 561 -18.39 25.71 -18.86
CA ILE A 561 -18.28 27.18 -18.79
C ILE A 561 -18.99 27.70 -17.53
N CYS A 562 -18.31 28.49 -16.70
CA CYS A 562 -18.88 29.08 -15.48
C CYS A 562 -19.95 30.15 -15.81
N LEU A 563 -20.83 30.46 -14.85
CA LEU A 563 -21.95 31.39 -15.07
C LEU A 563 -21.48 32.78 -15.56
N ALA A 564 -20.39 33.31 -14.99
CA ALA A 564 -19.80 34.58 -15.40
C ALA A 564 -19.34 34.59 -16.87
N CYS A 565 -18.64 33.54 -17.32
CA CYS A 565 -18.22 33.41 -18.71
C CYS A 565 -19.39 33.10 -19.66
N ARG A 566 -20.42 32.37 -19.20
CA ARG A 566 -21.67 32.15 -19.95
C ARG A 566 -22.44 33.46 -20.17
N GLU A 567 -22.39 34.36 -19.19
CA GLU A 567 -22.97 35.71 -19.23
C GLU A 567 -22.01 36.78 -19.81
N ARG A 568 -20.84 36.38 -20.33
CA ARG A 568 -19.80 37.25 -20.92
C ARG A 568 -19.18 38.30 -19.98
N ARG A 569 -19.32 38.12 -18.67
CA ARG A 569 -18.69 38.90 -17.59
C ARG A 569 -17.33 38.31 -17.25
N HIS A 570 -16.39 38.39 -18.18
CA HIS A 570 -15.10 37.69 -18.09
C HIS A 570 -14.19 38.22 -16.98
N GLU A 571 -14.37 39.48 -16.59
CA GLU A 571 -13.75 40.13 -15.43
C GLU A 571 -14.17 39.52 -14.08
N ASP A 572 -15.38 38.93 -13.99
CA ASP A 572 -15.89 38.25 -12.79
C ASP A 572 -15.44 36.78 -12.70
N CYS A 573 -14.69 36.28 -13.70
CA CYS A 573 -14.27 34.89 -13.76
C CYS A 573 -13.13 34.58 -12.77
N ARG A 574 -13.30 33.54 -11.94
CA ARG A 574 -12.30 33.10 -10.94
C ARG A 574 -11.18 32.20 -11.49
N GLY A 575 -11.14 31.90 -12.79
CA GLY A 575 -10.01 31.24 -13.47
C GLY A 575 -9.58 29.87 -12.90
N GLY A 576 -10.48 28.88 -12.87
CA GLY A 576 -10.18 27.51 -12.43
C GLY A 576 -9.97 26.52 -13.58
N THR A 577 -9.29 25.39 -13.32
CA THR A 577 -8.96 24.31 -14.29
C THR A 577 -10.16 23.59 -14.93
N TRP A 578 -11.38 23.94 -14.52
CA TRP A 578 -12.65 23.42 -15.04
C TRP A 578 -13.41 24.44 -15.89
N CYS A 579 -12.90 25.67 -16.08
CA CYS A 579 -13.58 26.73 -16.82
C CYS A 579 -12.73 27.15 -18.02
N ASP A 580 -13.22 26.86 -19.23
CA ASP A 580 -12.42 26.88 -20.47
C ASP A 580 -12.23 28.29 -21.08
N CYS A 581 -12.06 29.31 -20.24
CA CYS A 581 -11.90 30.71 -20.67
C CYS A 581 -10.44 31.09 -20.90
N GLN A 582 -10.07 31.28 -22.18
CA GLN A 582 -8.74 31.74 -22.57
C GLN A 582 -8.53 33.23 -22.24
N HIS A 583 -7.91 33.52 -21.09
CA HIS A 583 -7.46 34.88 -20.79
C HIS A 583 -6.22 35.25 -21.62
N ARG A 584 -6.44 35.96 -22.74
CA ARG A 584 -5.44 36.88 -23.31
C ARG A 584 -6.06 38.23 -23.58
N THR A 585 -5.51 39.24 -22.92
CA THR A 585 -5.75 40.66 -23.19
C THR A 585 -5.17 41.06 -24.55
N SER A 586 -6.01 41.53 -25.47
CA SER A 586 -5.67 42.56 -26.46
C SER A 586 -6.94 43.19 -27.01
N ARG A 587 -7.04 44.52 -26.95
CA ARG A 587 -7.73 45.24 -28.02
C ARG A 587 -6.85 45.13 -29.26
N GLU A 588 -7.42 44.84 -30.41
CA GLU A 588 -7.13 45.55 -31.66
C GLU A 588 -8.13 45.09 -32.73
N VAL A 589 -8.78 46.05 -33.38
CA VAL A 589 -9.53 45.87 -34.62
C VAL A 589 -8.75 46.59 -35.72
N GLU A 590 -8.78 46.00 -36.91
CA GLU A 590 -7.86 46.15 -38.03
C GLU A 590 -7.73 47.54 -38.69
N PRO A 591 -6.68 47.76 -39.51
CA PRO A 591 -6.44 49.00 -40.23
C PRO A 591 -7.42 49.25 -41.39
N ALA A 592 -7.48 50.51 -41.83
CA ALA A 592 -8.37 50.95 -42.89
C ALA A 592 -7.91 50.56 -44.31
N THR A 593 -8.85 50.06 -45.10
CA THR A 593 -8.86 50.18 -46.57
C THR A 593 -10.21 50.78 -46.99
N GLY A 594 -10.22 51.99 -47.53
CA GLY A 594 -11.44 52.77 -47.74
C GLY A 594 -12.02 52.71 -49.16
N ALA A 595 -13.20 53.33 -49.31
CA ALA A 595 -13.74 53.79 -50.58
C ALA A 595 -14.55 55.09 -50.36
N ALA A 596 -14.58 55.94 -51.40
CA ALA A 596 -15.08 57.31 -51.43
C ALA A 596 -16.58 57.51 -51.07
N GLY A 597 -16.96 58.75 -50.73
CA GLY A 597 -18.34 59.23 -50.85
C GLY A 597 -18.72 60.39 -49.93
N GLU A 598 -18.65 61.62 -50.49
CA GLU A 598 -19.32 62.87 -50.07
C GLU A 598 -18.93 63.55 -48.72
#